data_AF-A0A172TKC5-F1
#
_entry.id   AF-A0A172TKC5-F1
#
_cell.length_a   1.000
_cell.length_b   1.000
_cell.length_c   1.000
_cell.angle_alpha   90.00
_cell.angle_beta   90.00
_cell.angle_gamma   90.00
#
_symmetry.space_group_name_H-M   'P 1'
#
loop_
_entity.id
_entity.type
_entity.pdbx_description
1 polymer ?
#
loop_
_entity_poly.entity_id
_entity_poly.type
_entity_poly.pdbx_seq_one_letter_code
_entity_poly.pdbx_strand_id
1 'polypeptide(L)'
;MEAIRTRIQPKFAQIGAALKDELSMMAGEEMFLHIAQHARRKTNAPVDTWMALAANKRGYKQHPHFQVGLFDDHIFIWLAFIYELPNKQGIANQFMKNIKVLNNTVPANYVLSFDHMKKDATDFGSLGKAGLKQALQRFHDVKKAELLIGRQIKADDAVLQDGQAFLELVRSTYETLIPLYKLAH
;
A
#
# COMPACT_ATOMS: atom_id res chain seq x y z
N MET A 1 8.11 -0.03 -21.49
CA MET A 1 8.98 -0.55 -20.40
C MET A 1 10.20 0.31 -20.15
N GLU A 2 10.90 0.79 -21.18
CA GLU A 2 12.11 1.62 -21.02
C GLU A 2 11.91 2.85 -20.13
N ALA A 3 10.90 3.68 -20.39
CA ALA A 3 10.63 4.87 -19.58
C ALA A 3 10.38 4.57 -18.09
N ILE A 4 9.75 3.44 -17.76
CA ILE A 4 9.57 3.02 -16.36
C ILE A 4 10.94 2.77 -15.72
N ARG A 5 11.82 2.05 -16.42
CA ARG A 5 13.16 1.71 -15.92
C ARG A 5 14.07 2.92 -15.78
N THR A 6 14.02 3.86 -16.73
CA THR A 6 14.96 4.99 -16.78
C THR A 6 14.48 6.21 -16.01
N ARG A 7 13.16 6.40 -15.85
CA ARG A 7 12.60 7.61 -15.23
C ARG A 7 11.91 7.36 -13.89
N ILE A 8 11.31 6.19 -13.68
CA ILE A 8 10.46 5.92 -12.51
C ILE A 8 11.20 5.07 -11.47
N GLN A 9 11.75 3.92 -11.86
CA GLN A 9 12.44 3.02 -10.94
C GLN A 9 13.61 3.68 -10.16
N PRO A 10 14.38 4.64 -10.72
CA PRO A 10 15.39 5.35 -9.94
C PRO A 10 14.79 6.22 -8.82
N LYS A 11 13.63 6.83 -9.05
CA LYS A 11 12.92 7.61 -8.01
C LYS A 11 12.40 6.69 -6.91
N PHE A 12 11.85 5.54 -7.28
CA PHE A 12 11.48 4.50 -6.33
C PHE A 12 12.65 3.99 -5.50
N ALA A 13 13.82 3.82 -6.11
CA ALA A 13 15.03 3.45 -5.39
C ALA A 13 15.43 4.50 -4.34
N GLN A 14 15.36 5.79 -4.70
CA GLN A 14 15.65 6.90 -3.79
C GLN A 14 14.65 6.97 -2.63
N ILE A 15 13.34 6.92 -2.92
CA ILE A 15 12.28 6.93 -1.89
C ILE A 15 12.44 5.73 -0.95
N GLY A 16 12.61 4.54 -1.51
CA GLY A 16 12.76 3.31 -0.73
C GLY A 16 14.02 3.32 0.14
N ALA A 17 15.15 3.82 -0.39
CA ALA A 17 16.38 3.96 0.38
C ALA A 17 16.23 4.95 1.55
N ALA A 18 15.49 6.04 1.34
CA ALA A 18 15.26 7.06 2.37
C ALA A 18 14.34 6.57 3.50
N LEU A 19 13.38 5.67 3.21
CA LEU A 19 12.34 5.27 4.18
C LEU A 19 12.59 3.91 4.85
N LYS A 20 13.38 3.01 4.24
CA LYS A 20 13.45 1.61 4.69
C LYS A 20 13.92 1.46 6.14
N ASP A 21 14.90 2.24 6.57
CA ASP A 21 15.53 2.08 7.89
C ASP A 21 14.61 2.59 8.99
N GLU A 22 14.00 3.76 8.79
CA GLU A 22 13.00 4.31 9.70
C GLU A 22 11.76 3.41 9.77
N LEU A 23 11.27 2.93 8.62
CA LEU A 23 10.15 1.99 8.60
C LEU A 23 10.47 0.69 9.32
N SER A 24 11.72 0.20 9.21
CA SER A 24 12.16 -1.00 9.94
C SER A 24 12.08 -0.79 11.45
N MET A 25 12.55 0.37 11.93
CA MET A 25 12.46 0.72 13.35
C MET A 25 11.00 0.80 13.83
N MET A 26 10.12 1.46 13.05
CA MET A 26 8.72 1.59 13.41
C MET A 26 7.97 0.25 13.40
N ALA A 27 8.25 -0.61 12.41
CA ALA A 27 7.65 -1.92 12.26
C ALA A 27 8.17 -2.93 13.30
N GLY A 28 9.42 -2.78 13.74
CA GLY A 28 10.11 -3.75 14.61
C GLY A 28 10.73 -4.93 13.85
N GLU A 29 10.82 -4.84 12.52
CA GLU A 29 11.35 -5.87 11.63
C GLU A 29 12.18 -5.21 10.52
N GLU A 30 13.20 -5.89 10.00
CA GLU A 30 13.99 -5.36 8.88
C GLU A 30 13.15 -5.32 7.59
N MET A 31 12.99 -4.11 7.03
CA MET A 31 12.26 -3.87 5.79
C MET A 31 13.19 -3.83 4.58
N PHE A 32 12.81 -4.56 3.54
CA PHE A 32 13.57 -4.65 2.29
C PHE A 32 12.82 -3.95 1.15
N LEU A 33 13.57 -3.21 0.35
CA LEU A 33 13.05 -2.56 -0.86
C LEU A 33 12.91 -3.55 -2.00
N HIS A 34 11.73 -3.55 -2.63
CA HIS A 34 11.40 -4.29 -3.84
C HIS A 34 10.84 -3.33 -4.87
N ILE A 35 11.36 -3.34 -6.09
CA ILE A 35 10.82 -2.52 -7.19
C ILE A 35 10.13 -3.43 -8.21
N ALA A 36 8.90 -3.10 -8.58
CA ALA A 36 8.13 -3.87 -9.54
C ALA A 36 8.87 -4.00 -10.89
N GLN A 37 9.14 -5.25 -11.29
CA GLN A 37 9.93 -5.56 -12.49
C GLN A 37 9.07 -5.74 -13.76
N HIS A 38 7.75 -5.94 -13.61
CA HIS A 38 6.83 -6.26 -14.70
C HIS A 38 7.29 -7.40 -15.62
N ALA A 39 8.06 -8.36 -15.08
CA ALA A 39 8.78 -9.38 -15.84
C ALA A 39 7.88 -10.32 -16.68
N ARG A 40 6.57 -10.37 -16.38
CA ARG A 40 5.59 -11.19 -17.09
C ARG A 40 4.82 -10.43 -18.18
N ARG A 41 5.03 -9.12 -18.34
CA ARG A 41 4.38 -8.31 -19.38
C ARG A 41 5.26 -8.28 -20.63
N LYS A 42 4.76 -8.85 -21.73
CA LYS A 42 5.46 -8.90 -23.03
C LYS A 42 4.91 -7.90 -24.05
N THR A 43 3.59 -7.72 -24.09
CA THR A 43 2.88 -6.97 -25.14
C THR A 43 2.29 -5.66 -24.65
N ASN A 44 1.61 -5.65 -23.50
CA ASN A 44 0.97 -4.45 -22.98
C ASN A 44 1.83 -3.77 -21.91
N ALA A 45 1.97 -2.45 -22.01
CA ALA A 45 2.52 -1.64 -20.94
C ALA A 45 1.70 -1.87 -19.67
N PRO A 46 2.34 -1.93 -18.48
CA PRO A 46 1.60 -2.03 -17.24
C PRO A 46 0.82 -0.73 -17.03
N VAL A 47 -0.39 -0.85 -16.48
CA VAL A 47 -1.26 0.30 -16.17
C VAL A 47 -0.76 1.10 -14.97
N ASP A 48 0.11 0.48 -14.17
CA ASP A 48 0.67 1.00 -12.94
C ASP A 48 2.09 0.49 -12.71
N THR A 49 2.82 1.11 -11.80
CA THR A 49 4.09 0.59 -11.31
C THR A 49 4.37 1.10 -9.90
N TRP A 50 5.12 0.33 -9.11
CA TRP A 50 5.36 0.66 -7.70
C TRP A 50 6.72 0.17 -7.19
N MET A 51 7.11 0.71 -6.04
CA MET A 51 7.99 0.05 -5.09
C MET A 51 7.20 -0.53 -3.92
N ALA A 52 7.78 -1.51 -3.24
CA ALA A 52 7.28 -2.08 -2.01
C ALA A 52 8.39 -2.16 -0.94
N LEU A 53 8.00 -1.99 0.32
CA LEU A 53 8.82 -2.25 1.50
C LEU A 53 8.17 -3.37 2.30
N ALA A 54 8.88 -4.47 2.52
CA ALA A 54 8.34 -5.67 3.19
C ALA A 54 9.39 -6.34 4.06
N ALA A 55 8.97 -7.03 5.12
CA ALA A 55 9.82 -7.80 6.03
C ALA A 55 10.31 -9.14 5.45
N ASN A 56 10.70 -9.14 4.17
CA ASN A 56 11.25 -10.30 3.50
C ASN A 56 12.19 -9.89 2.36
N LYS A 57 13.42 -10.41 2.39
CA LYS A 57 14.47 -10.08 1.41
C LYS A 57 14.20 -10.62 0.00
N ARG A 58 13.41 -11.70 -0.14
CA ARG A 58 13.20 -12.40 -1.41
C ARG A 58 11.97 -11.92 -2.18
N GLY A 59 10.98 -11.36 -1.49
CA GLY A 59 9.80 -10.81 -2.14
C GLY A 59 8.78 -10.26 -1.15
N TYR A 60 7.91 -9.37 -1.63
CA TYR A 60 6.94 -8.67 -0.80
C TYR A 60 5.52 -9.24 -0.89
N LYS A 61 5.18 -9.90 -1.99
CA LYS A 61 3.80 -10.22 -2.37
C LYS A 61 3.06 -11.16 -1.41
N GLN A 62 3.79 -12.03 -0.74
CA GLN A 62 3.25 -12.98 0.23
C GLN A 62 3.24 -12.42 1.67
N HIS A 63 3.52 -11.13 1.84
CA HIS A 63 3.63 -10.46 3.14
C HIS A 63 2.78 -9.17 3.14
N PRO A 64 2.28 -8.72 4.31
CA PRO A 64 1.90 -7.33 4.47
C PRO A 64 3.07 -6.43 4.06
N HIS A 65 2.82 -5.42 3.25
CA HIS A 65 3.88 -4.55 2.75
C HIS A 65 3.38 -3.15 2.49
N PHE A 66 4.30 -2.20 2.53
CA PHE A 66 4.02 -0.81 2.18
C PHE A 66 4.36 -0.55 0.72
N GLN A 67 3.67 0.39 0.07
CA GLN A 67 3.91 0.74 -1.33
C GLN A 67 3.90 2.25 -1.56
N VAL A 68 4.74 2.69 -2.48
CA VAL A 68 4.51 3.91 -3.27
C VAL A 68 4.50 3.51 -4.73
N GLY A 69 3.48 3.94 -5.47
CA GLY A 69 3.40 3.72 -6.90
C GLY A 69 2.56 4.77 -7.59
N LEU A 70 2.33 4.56 -8.88
CA LEU A 70 1.50 5.45 -9.66
C LEU A 70 0.71 4.70 -10.73
N PHE A 71 -0.46 5.23 -11.02
CA PHE A 71 -1.14 5.11 -12.30
C PHE A 71 -0.79 6.34 -13.16
N ASP A 72 -1.39 6.44 -14.35
CA ASP A 72 -1.26 7.59 -15.25
C ASP A 72 -1.87 8.89 -14.69
N ASP A 73 -2.81 8.83 -13.74
CA ASP A 73 -3.54 9.98 -13.20
C ASP A 73 -3.28 10.31 -11.72
N HIS A 74 -2.66 9.40 -10.96
CA HIS A 74 -2.37 9.63 -9.54
C HIS A 74 -1.22 8.77 -9.03
N ILE A 75 -0.60 9.24 -7.94
CA ILE A 75 0.27 8.45 -7.07
C ILE A 75 -0.57 7.77 -5.99
N PHE A 76 -0.17 6.57 -5.59
CA PHE A 76 -0.75 5.89 -4.44
C PHE A 76 0.30 5.57 -3.39
N ILE A 77 -0.14 5.56 -2.13
CA ILE A 77 0.65 5.18 -0.95
C ILE A 77 -0.18 4.18 -0.16
N TRP A 78 0.29 2.93 -0.03
CA TRP A 78 -0.50 1.84 0.56
C TRP A 78 0.20 1.14 1.70
N LEU A 79 -0.58 0.67 2.69
CA LEU A 79 -0.37 -0.63 3.33
C LEU A 79 -1.22 -1.65 2.55
N ALA A 80 -0.57 -2.67 2.00
CA ALA A 80 -1.16 -3.59 1.03
C ALA A 80 -1.19 -5.05 1.52
N PHE A 81 -2.35 -5.67 1.34
CA PHE A 81 -2.64 -7.09 1.55
C PHE A 81 -3.21 -7.68 0.25
N ILE A 82 -2.34 -8.18 -0.62
CA ILE A 82 -2.71 -8.62 -1.97
C ILE A 82 -3.07 -10.11 -2.03
N TYR A 83 -3.62 -10.58 -3.16
CA TYR A 83 -4.17 -11.94 -3.26
C TYR A 83 -3.14 -13.07 -3.06
N GLU A 84 -1.85 -12.77 -3.18
CA GLU A 84 -0.75 -13.74 -2.99
C GLU A 84 -0.44 -14.00 -1.49
N LEU A 85 -1.04 -13.25 -0.58
CA LEU A 85 -0.89 -13.37 0.87
C LEU A 85 -1.56 -14.66 1.41
N PRO A 86 -0.80 -15.62 1.97
CA PRO A 86 -1.34 -16.94 2.34
C PRO A 86 -2.34 -16.91 3.50
N ASN A 87 -2.15 -16.03 4.51
CA ASN A 87 -2.97 -15.98 5.72
C ASN A 87 -3.96 -14.79 5.74
N LYS A 88 -4.56 -14.48 4.59
CA LYS A 88 -5.54 -13.39 4.45
C LYS A 88 -6.73 -13.51 5.41
N GLN A 89 -7.28 -14.71 5.57
CA GLN A 89 -8.44 -14.95 6.45
C GLN A 89 -8.10 -14.67 7.92
N GLY A 90 -6.93 -15.09 8.38
CA GLY A 90 -6.45 -14.80 9.73
C GLY A 90 -6.34 -13.29 9.99
N ILE A 91 -5.76 -12.56 9.04
CA ILE A 91 -5.61 -11.09 9.12
C ILE A 91 -6.98 -10.40 9.14
N ALA A 92 -7.89 -10.79 8.24
CA ALA A 92 -9.25 -10.25 8.22
C ALA A 92 -9.97 -10.47 9.57
N ASN A 93 -9.81 -11.66 10.18
CA ASN A 93 -10.35 -11.96 11.50
C ASN A 93 -9.73 -11.10 12.60
N GLN A 94 -8.42 -10.84 12.57
CA GLN A 94 -7.78 -9.93 13.50
C GLN A 94 -8.29 -8.49 13.36
N PHE A 95 -8.46 -8.00 12.13
CA PHE A 95 -9.02 -6.68 11.87
C PHE A 95 -10.48 -6.57 12.29
N MET A 96 -11.29 -7.62 12.08
CA MET A 96 -12.69 -7.64 12.54
C MET A 96 -12.79 -7.62 14.07
N LYS A 97 -11.95 -8.39 14.77
CA LYS A 97 -11.86 -8.36 16.25
C LYS A 97 -11.44 -6.98 16.77
N ASN A 98 -10.53 -6.32 16.05
CA ASN A 98 -9.96 -5.02 16.41
C ASN A 98 -10.54 -3.85 15.59
N ILE A 99 -11.80 -3.96 15.13
CA ILE A 99 -12.36 -2.98 14.18
C ILE A 99 -12.39 -1.55 14.71
N LYS A 100 -12.48 -1.37 16.03
CA LYS A 100 -12.38 -0.03 16.66
C LYS A 100 -10.99 0.58 16.47
N VAL A 101 -9.94 -0.22 16.60
CA VAL A 101 -8.55 0.23 16.33
C VAL A 101 -8.46 0.64 14.87
N LEU A 102 -8.92 -0.21 13.95
CA LEU A 102 -8.90 0.11 12.53
C LEU A 102 -9.61 1.44 12.20
N ASN A 103 -10.83 1.62 12.73
CA ASN A 103 -11.64 2.82 12.52
C ASN A 103 -11.02 4.09 13.13
N ASN A 104 -10.26 3.97 14.22
CA ASN A 104 -9.66 5.11 14.90
C ASN A 104 -8.25 5.43 14.39
N THR A 105 -7.55 4.43 13.84
CA THR A 105 -6.20 4.59 13.27
C THR A 105 -6.25 5.21 11.88
N VAL A 106 -7.20 4.80 11.04
CA VAL A 106 -7.24 5.24 9.64
C VAL A 106 -8.00 6.58 9.53
N PRO A 107 -7.34 7.66 9.07
CA PRO A 107 -8.00 8.95 8.90
C PRO A 107 -9.13 8.90 7.87
N ALA A 108 -10.15 9.74 8.03
CA ALA A 108 -11.33 9.74 7.17
C ALA A 108 -11.03 10.06 5.69
N ASN A 109 -9.95 10.81 5.42
CA ASN A 109 -9.49 11.17 4.08
C ASN A 109 -8.57 10.10 3.44
N TYR A 110 -8.39 8.94 4.08
CA TYR A 110 -7.74 7.80 3.45
C TYR A 110 -8.76 7.04 2.60
N VAL A 111 -8.27 6.15 1.78
CA VAL A 111 -9.09 5.35 0.87
C VAL A 111 -8.76 3.86 1.02
N LEU A 112 -9.72 3.02 0.63
CA LEU A 112 -9.57 1.57 0.49
C LEU A 112 -9.59 1.16 -0.98
N SER A 113 -8.68 0.30 -1.40
CA SER A 113 -8.78 -0.43 -2.67
C SER A 113 -8.84 -1.94 -2.41
N PHE A 114 -9.55 -2.66 -3.28
CA PHE A 114 -9.74 -4.11 -3.22
C PHE A 114 -9.08 -4.87 -4.37
N ASP A 115 -8.37 -4.16 -5.25
CA ASP A 115 -7.62 -4.67 -6.39
C ASP A 115 -6.53 -3.67 -6.77
N HIS A 116 -5.26 -3.99 -6.50
CA HIS A 116 -4.10 -3.13 -6.79
C HIS A 116 -3.92 -2.82 -8.28
N MET A 117 -4.58 -3.56 -9.17
CA MET A 117 -4.54 -3.32 -10.62
C MET A 117 -5.63 -2.36 -11.10
N LYS A 118 -6.46 -1.84 -10.19
CA LYS A 118 -7.57 -0.92 -10.47
C LYS A 118 -7.29 0.43 -9.82
N LYS A 119 -7.67 1.49 -10.53
CA LYS A 119 -7.61 2.88 -10.02
C LYS A 119 -8.65 3.14 -8.94
N ASP A 120 -9.75 2.39 -8.95
CA ASP A 120 -10.89 2.60 -8.07
C ASP A 120 -10.49 2.43 -6.60
N ALA A 121 -10.91 3.39 -5.78
CA ALA A 121 -10.80 3.34 -4.34
C ALA A 121 -12.08 3.90 -3.69
N THR A 122 -12.34 3.50 -2.45
CA THR A 122 -13.49 3.94 -1.66
C THR A 122 -13.01 4.79 -0.50
N ASP A 123 -13.56 5.98 -0.32
CA ASP A 123 -13.24 6.86 0.80
C ASP A 123 -13.52 6.18 2.14
N PHE A 124 -12.51 6.09 2.99
CA PHE A 124 -12.61 5.40 4.27
C PHE A 124 -13.67 6.03 5.17
N GLY A 125 -13.72 7.37 5.22
CA GLY A 125 -14.73 8.10 5.99
C GLY A 125 -16.17 7.82 5.56
N SER A 126 -16.40 7.40 4.31
CA SER A 126 -17.74 7.13 3.77
C SER A 126 -18.29 5.75 4.15
N LEU A 127 -17.42 4.80 4.51
CA LEU A 127 -17.81 3.41 4.78
C LEU A 127 -18.68 3.28 6.03
N GLY A 128 -18.36 4.08 7.05
CA GLY A 128 -18.81 3.85 8.41
C GLY A 128 -18.46 2.43 8.92
N LYS A 129 -18.95 2.10 10.12
CA LYS A 129 -18.66 0.80 10.75
C LYS A 129 -19.23 -0.38 9.95
N ALA A 130 -20.39 -0.23 9.35
CA ALA A 130 -21.05 -1.31 8.59
C ALA A 130 -20.31 -1.58 7.27
N GLY A 131 -19.97 -0.54 6.50
CA GLY A 131 -19.19 -0.68 5.27
C GLY A 131 -17.80 -1.25 5.54
N LEU A 132 -17.14 -0.83 6.63
CA LEU A 132 -15.84 -1.39 7.00
C LEU A 132 -15.93 -2.89 7.33
N LYS A 133 -16.98 -3.34 8.02
CA LYS A 133 -17.21 -4.78 8.25
C LYS A 133 -17.40 -5.54 6.94
N GLN A 134 -18.17 -4.99 6.00
CA GLN A 134 -18.41 -5.62 4.70
C GLN A 134 -17.11 -5.71 3.87
N ALA A 135 -16.29 -4.65 3.90
CA ALA A 135 -14.98 -4.63 3.27
C ALA A 135 -14.06 -5.74 3.83
N LEU A 136 -13.98 -5.87 5.15
CA LEU A 136 -13.19 -6.92 5.81
C LEU A 136 -13.74 -8.32 5.55
N GLN A 137 -15.07 -8.49 5.51
CA GLN A 137 -15.72 -9.75 5.17
C GLN A 137 -15.41 -10.17 3.73
N ARG A 138 -15.47 -9.22 2.78
CA ARG A 138 -15.08 -9.46 1.39
C ARG A 138 -13.62 -9.89 1.28
N PHE A 139 -12.72 -9.20 1.99
CA PHE A 139 -11.31 -9.56 2.06
C PHE A 139 -11.14 -10.99 2.63
N HIS A 140 -11.88 -11.36 3.67
CA HIS A 140 -11.89 -12.72 4.23
C HIS A 140 -12.36 -13.79 3.22
N ASP A 141 -13.52 -13.59 2.59
CA ASP A 141 -14.22 -14.66 1.86
C ASP A 141 -13.75 -14.82 0.42
N VAL A 142 -13.35 -13.73 -0.23
CA VAL A 142 -13.08 -13.75 -1.67
C VAL A 142 -11.60 -13.98 -1.91
N LYS A 143 -11.24 -15.15 -2.46
CA LYS A 143 -9.85 -15.58 -2.70
C LYS A 143 -9.00 -14.56 -3.47
N LYS A 144 -9.58 -13.84 -4.44
CA LYS A 144 -8.86 -12.79 -5.20
C LYS A 144 -9.00 -11.38 -4.62
N ALA A 145 -9.84 -11.17 -3.60
CA ALA A 145 -9.97 -9.87 -3.00
C ALA A 145 -8.71 -9.50 -2.23
N GLU A 146 -8.39 -8.23 -2.29
CA GLU A 146 -7.26 -7.60 -1.63
C GLU A 146 -7.77 -6.56 -0.65
N LEU A 147 -6.87 -6.02 0.16
CA LEU A 147 -7.15 -4.87 0.99
C LEU A 147 -5.93 -3.95 0.93
N LEU A 148 -6.12 -2.77 0.37
CA LEU A 148 -5.12 -1.71 0.35
C LEU A 148 -5.69 -0.52 1.12
N ILE A 149 -4.92 0.01 2.07
CA ILE A 149 -5.33 1.09 2.97
C ILE A 149 -4.29 2.21 2.86
N GLY A 150 -4.71 3.44 2.59
CA GLY A 150 -3.77 4.54 2.42
C GLY A 150 -4.31 5.73 1.65
N ARG A 151 -3.52 6.29 0.75
CA ARG A 151 -3.82 7.56 0.08
C ARG A 151 -3.66 7.46 -1.43
N GLN A 152 -4.44 8.27 -2.14
CA GLN A 152 -4.22 8.61 -3.54
C GLN A 152 -3.97 10.12 -3.64
N ILE A 153 -3.00 10.51 -4.47
CA ILE A 153 -2.57 11.90 -4.68
C ILE A 153 -2.64 12.17 -6.17
N LYS A 154 -3.48 13.13 -6.58
CA LYS A 154 -3.66 13.44 -8.01
C LYS A 154 -2.33 13.92 -8.62
N ALA A 155 -2.15 13.65 -9.91
CA ALA A 155 -0.91 14.01 -10.62
C ALA A 155 -0.62 15.53 -10.64
N ASP A 156 -1.64 16.37 -10.43
CA ASP A 156 -1.55 17.84 -10.38
C ASP A 156 -1.44 18.41 -8.94
N ASP A 157 -1.37 17.55 -7.92
CA ASP A 157 -1.24 18.00 -6.53
C ASP A 157 0.08 18.73 -6.29
N ALA A 158 0.01 19.87 -5.60
CA ALA A 158 1.15 20.73 -5.32
C ALA A 158 2.25 20.02 -4.50
N VAL A 159 1.89 19.02 -3.67
CA VAL A 159 2.88 18.26 -2.89
C VAL A 159 3.88 17.54 -3.80
N LEU A 160 3.48 17.21 -5.04
CA LEU A 160 4.35 16.52 -6.00
C LEU A 160 5.41 17.44 -6.63
N GLN A 161 5.33 18.75 -6.39
CA GLN A 161 6.35 19.72 -6.80
C GLN A 161 7.49 19.87 -5.78
N ASP A 162 7.33 19.31 -4.57
CA ASP A 162 8.33 19.33 -3.50
C ASP A 162 8.66 17.90 -3.05
N GLY A 163 9.86 17.43 -3.42
CA GLY A 163 10.30 16.08 -3.10
C GLY A 163 10.41 15.79 -1.60
N GLN A 164 10.71 16.78 -0.77
CA GLN A 164 10.79 16.61 0.68
C GLN A 164 9.39 16.56 1.29
N ALA A 165 8.49 17.45 0.87
CA ALA A 165 7.10 17.41 1.31
C ALA A 165 6.42 16.09 0.92
N PHE A 166 6.69 15.59 -0.29
CA PHE A 166 6.17 14.29 -0.72
C PHE A 166 6.74 13.14 0.12
N LEU A 167 8.05 13.14 0.40
CA LEU A 167 8.67 12.10 1.23
C LEU A 167 8.10 12.08 2.65
N GLU A 168 7.87 13.26 3.23
CA GLU A 168 7.23 13.42 4.54
C GLU A 168 5.79 12.90 4.54
N LEU A 169 5.04 13.16 3.45
CA LEU A 169 3.69 12.63 3.29
C LEU A 169 3.67 11.10 3.23
N VAL A 170 4.63 10.48 2.53
CA VAL A 170 4.77 9.01 2.50
C VAL A 170 5.12 8.49 3.90
N ARG A 171 6.09 9.09 4.57
CA ARG A 171 6.55 8.71 5.92
C ARG A 171 5.39 8.73 6.93
N SER A 172 4.73 9.86 7.07
CA SER A 172 3.59 10.04 7.98
C SER A 172 2.42 9.11 7.65
N THR A 173 2.20 8.80 6.38
CA THR A 173 1.20 7.81 5.96
C THR A 173 1.56 6.42 6.45
N TYR A 174 2.82 6.01 6.33
CA TYR A 174 3.29 4.73 6.84
C TYR A 174 3.21 4.66 8.36
N GLU A 175 3.70 5.68 9.07
CA GLU A 175 3.62 5.77 10.53
C GLU A 175 2.18 5.60 11.03
N THR A 176 1.23 6.30 10.41
CA THR A 176 -0.21 6.17 10.71
C THR A 176 -0.69 4.72 10.57
N LEU A 177 -0.17 3.96 9.60
CA LEU A 177 -0.62 2.62 9.28
C LEU A 177 0.17 1.50 9.99
N ILE A 178 1.26 1.83 10.70
CA ILE A 178 2.06 0.87 11.47
C ILE A 178 1.24 0.03 12.45
N PRO A 179 0.29 0.59 13.24
CA PRO A 179 -0.54 -0.22 14.12
C PRO A 179 -1.31 -1.32 13.39
N LEU A 180 -1.73 -1.06 12.14
CA LEU A 180 -2.44 -2.05 11.31
C LEU A 180 -1.50 -3.10 10.74
N TYR A 181 -0.30 -2.69 10.33
CA TYR A 181 0.75 -3.62 9.92
C TYR A 181 1.07 -4.60 11.06
N LYS A 182 1.24 -4.10 12.29
CA LYS A 182 1.52 -4.94 13.48
C LYS A 182 0.37 -5.86 13.85
N LEU A 183 -0.88 -5.44 13.66
CA LEU A 183 -2.06 -6.29 13.89
C LEU A 183 -2.21 -7.43 12.87
N ALA A 184 -1.54 -7.34 11.72
CA ALA A 184 -1.61 -8.34 10.66
C ALA A 184 -0.54 -9.44 10.77
N HIS A 185 0.39 -9.31 11.72
CA HIS A 185 1.35 -10.34 12.12
C HIS A 185 0.87 -11.05 13.38
#